data_AF-A0A925AAE9-F1
#
_entry.id   AF-A0A925AAE9-F1
#
_cell.length_a   1.000
_cell.length_b   1.000
_cell.length_c   1.000
_cell.angle_alpha   90.00
_cell.angle_beta   90.00
_cell.angle_gamma   90.00
#
_symmetry.space_group_name_H-M   'P 1'
#
loop_
_entity.id
_entity.type
_entity.pdbx_description
1 polymer ?
#
loop_
_entity_poly.entity_id
_entity_poly.type
_entity_poly.pdbx_seq_one_letter_code
_entity_poly.pdbx_strand_id
1 'polypeptide(L)'
;MRRGQNSSSHIDPELGYTKKELLETSGLSPKTFDLIRKAARVSGPTHGGNLWVFSVEDLITLVQRAESGRFSERGEPAGKAWRILLEERGVRLEPSTLRRGPERK
;
A
#
# COMPACT_ATOMS: atom_id res chain seq x y z
N MET A 1 -12.10 -26.62 -4.27
CA MET A 1 -10.78 -26.45 -3.63
C MET A 1 -10.15 -25.15 -4.10
N ARG A 2 -10.04 -24.09 -3.28
CA ARG A 2 -9.22 -22.91 -3.63
C ARG A 2 -8.46 -22.39 -2.42
N ARG A 3 -7.19 -22.83 -2.41
CA ARG A 3 -5.97 -22.32 -1.77
C ARG A 3 -6.15 -21.46 -0.52
N GLY A 4 -5.83 -22.07 0.62
CA GLY A 4 -5.34 -21.33 1.77
C GLY A 4 -4.12 -20.50 1.37
N GLN A 5 -4.15 -19.22 1.74
CA GLN A 5 -2.98 -18.36 1.68
C GLN A 5 -2.32 -18.43 3.06
N ASN A 6 -1.48 -19.45 3.21
CA ASN A 6 -0.38 -19.44 4.17
C ASN A 6 0.64 -18.41 3.67
N SER A 7 0.78 -17.30 4.39
CA SER A 7 2.01 -16.52 4.47
C SER A 7 2.00 -15.80 5.81
N SER A 8 2.31 -16.54 6.88
CA SER A 8 2.93 -15.95 8.06
C SER A 8 4.31 -15.46 7.63
N SER A 9 4.35 -14.35 6.90
CA SER A 9 5.61 -13.65 6.64
C SER A 9 6.04 -13.08 7.99
N HIS A 10 7.12 -13.61 8.52
CA HIS A 10 7.83 -13.03 9.65
C HIS A 10 8.24 -11.62 9.23
N ILE A 11 7.50 -10.60 9.68
CA ILE A 11 7.81 -9.20 9.38
C ILE A 11 8.80 -8.77 10.44
N ASP A 12 10.06 -8.53 10.05
CA ASP A 12 10.99 -7.79 10.87
C ASP A 12 10.33 -6.46 11.28
N PRO A 13 10.01 -6.25 12.57
CA PRO A 13 9.30 -5.06 13.02
C PRO A 13 10.14 -3.78 12.81
N GLU A 14 11.44 -3.91 12.56
CA GLU A 14 12.33 -2.78 12.25
C GLU A 14 12.13 -2.21 10.83
N LEU A 15 11.48 -2.94 9.92
CA LEU A 15 11.35 -2.53 8.51
C LEU A 15 9.92 -2.25 8.06
N GLY A 16 8.91 -2.51 8.88
CA GLY A 16 7.51 -2.33 8.50
C GLY A 16 6.88 -0.99 8.90
N TYR A 17 5.69 -0.73 8.38
CA TYR A 17 4.87 0.46 8.67
C TYR A 17 3.56 0.06 9.31
N THR A 18 3.21 0.71 10.42
CA THR A 18 1.95 0.39 11.07
C THR A 18 0.76 0.97 10.32
N LYS A 19 -0.40 0.31 10.37
CA LYS A 19 -1.64 0.87 9.81
C LYS A 19 -1.92 2.27 10.35
N LYS A 20 -1.63 2.53 11.62
CA LYS A 20 -1.79 3.85 12.24
C LYS A 20 -0.93 4.90 11.53
N GLU A 21 0.35 4.64 11.39
CA GLU A 21 1.32 5.52 10.74
C GLU A 21 0.92 5.82 9.28
N LEU A 22 0.47 4.80 8.54
CA LEU A 22 -0.01 4.98 7.16
C LEU A 22 -1.27 5.86 7.09
N LEU A 23 -2.20 5.72 8.03
CA LEU A 23 -3.42 6.54 8.09
C LEU A 23 -3.11 7.99 8.49
N GLU A 24 -2.27 8.17 9.50
CA GLU A 24 -1.85 9.50 9.99
C GLU A 24 -1.09 10.27 8.90
N THR A 25 -0.18 9.60 8.19
CA THR A 25 0.63 10.23 7.14
C THR A 25 -0.18 10.57 5.89
N SER A 26 -1.14 9.72 5.52
CA SER A 26 -1.96 9.95 4.31
C SER A 26 -3.20 10.82 4.54
N GLY A 27 -3.59 11.05 5.79
CA GLY A 27 -4.85 11.71 6.13
C GLY A 27 -6.10 10.92 5.66
N LEU A 28 -5.95 9.65 5.30
CA LEU A 28 -7.06 8.83 4.81
C LEU A 28 -7.96 8.37 5.95
N SER A 29 -9.24 8.22 5.63
CA SER A 29 -10.14 7.47 6.50
C SER A 29 -9.77 5.98 6.51
N PRO A 30 -9.96 5.25 7.63
CA PRO A 30 -9.73 3.81 7.70
C PRO A 30 -10.48 3.02 6.61
N LYS A 31 -11.67 3.51 6.24
CA LYS A 31 -12.50 2.91 5.17
C LYS A 31 -11.85 3.07 3.79
N THR A 32 -11.33 4.26 3.47
CA THR A 32 -10.65 4.52 2.21
C THR A 32 -9.36 3.71 2.11
N PHE A 33 -8.59 3.63 3.20
CA PHE A 33 -7.41 2.77 3.26
C PHE A 33 -7.75 1.31 2.99
N ASP A 34 -8.79 0.76 3.63
CA ASP A 34 -9.20 -0.63 3.39
C ASP A 34 -9.62 -0.88 1.94
N LEU A 35 -10.27 0.08 1.29
CA LEU A 35 -10.61 -0.01 -0.14
C LEU A 35 -9.35 -0.08 -1.01
N ILE A 36 -8.36 0.77 -0.76
CA ILE A 36 -7.09 0.77 -1.49
C ILE A 36 -6.36 -0.55 -1.25
N ARG A 37 -6.23 -0.99 0.00
CA ARG A 37 -5.60 -2.26 0.39
C ARG A 37 -6.22 -3.46 -0.31
N LYS A 38 -7.56 -3.57 -0.27
CA LYS A 38 -8.29 -4.63 -0.98
C LYS A 38 -8.07 -4.57 -2.49
N ALA A 39 -8.09 -3.37 -3.06
CA ALA A 39 -7.83 -3.18 -4.48
C ALA A 39 -6.38 -3.48 -4.88
N ALA A 40 -5.43 -3.36 -3.94
CA ALA A 40 -4.03 -3.73 -4.06
C ALA A 40 -3.80 -5.23 -3.81
N ARG A 41 -4.82 -5.95 -3.29
CA ARG A 41 -4.74 -7.35 -2.85
C ARG A 41 -3.69 -7.59 -1.76
N VAL A 42 -3.46 -6.58 -0.93
CA VAL A 42 -2.55 -6.65 0.23
C VAL A 42 -3.31 -7.23 1.43
N SER A 43 -2.70 -8.20 2.11
CA SER A 43 -3.27 -8.82 3.32
C SER A 43 -3.29 -7.82 4.48
N GLY A 44 -4.28 -7.94 5.38
CA GLY A 44 -4.35 -7.09 6.56
C GLY A 44 -5.74 -6.90 7.15
N PRO A 45 -5.82 -6.20 8.29
CA PRO A 45 -7.05 -6.05 9.06
C PRO A 45 -8.04 -5.11 8.38
N THR A 46 -9.27 -5.59 8.21
CA THR A 46 -10.38 -4.82 7.64
C THR A 46 -10.86 -3.74 8.62
N HIS A 47 -11.06 -4.09 9.88
CA HIS A 47 -11.49 -3.17 10.95
C HIS A 47 -10.45 -3.19 12.08
N GLY A 48 -10.16 -2.01 12.65
CA GLY A 48 -9.12 -1.87 13.66
C GLY A 48 -7.74 -2.25 13.14
N GLY A 49 -6.91 -2.83 14.01
CA GLY A 49 -5.57 -3.31 13.66
C GLY A 49 -4.59 -2.17 13.39
N ASN A 50 -4.66 -1.09 14.18
CA ASN A 50 -3.75 0.06 14.09
C ASN A 50 -2.28 -0.33 14.28
N LEU A 51 -2.03 -1.40 15.04
CA LEU A 51 -0.72 -1.99 15.29
C LEU A 51 -0.31 -3.03 14.23
N TRP A 52 -1.17 -3.33 13.24
CA TRP A 52 -0.79 -4.22 12.15
C TRP A 52 0.32 -3.58 11.35
N VAL A 53 1.39 -4.34 11.15
CA VAL A 53 2.57 -3.91 10.42
C VAL A 53 2.44 -4.40 8.98
N PHE A 54 2.55 -3.48 8.03
CA PHE A 54 2.70 -3.75 6.61
C PHE A 54 4.18 -3.78 6.26
N SER A 55 4.60 -4.71 5.40
CA SER A 55 5.97 -4.74 4.92
C SER A 55 6.25 -3.57 3.96
N VAL A 56 7.53 -3.35 3.65
CA VAL A 56 7.94 -2.41 2.60
C VAL A 56 7.30 -2.79 1.25
N GLU A 57 7.28 -4.07 0.91
CA GLU A 57 6.68 -4.57 -0.35
C GLU A 57 5.18 -4.31 -0.40
N ASP A 58 4.48 -4.48 0.74
CA ASP A 58 3.07 -4.15 0.86
C ASP A 58 2.85 -2.65 0.64
N LEU A 59 3.68 -1.80 1.25
CA LEU A 59 3.57 -0.36 1.09
C LEU A 59 3.84 0.10 -0.35
N ILE A 60 4.84 -0.48 -1.03
CA ILE A 60 5.10 -0.25 -2.45
C ILE A 60 3.84 -0.58 -3.28
N THR A 61 3.22 -1.73 -3.02
CA THR A 61 2.00 -2.16 -3.71
C THR A 61 0.83 -1.22 -3.43
N LEU A 62 0.71 -0.74 -2.19
CA LEU A 62 -0.29 0.26 -1.80
C LEU A 62 -0.08 1.59 -2.53
N VAL A 63 1.16 2.10 -2.61
CA VAL A 63 1.50 3.33 -3.33
C VAL A 63 1.13 3.21 -4.80
N GLN A 64 1.61 2.18 -5.48
CA GLN A 64 1.31 1.95 -6.90
C GLN A 64 -0.20 1.88 -7.15
N ARG A 65 -0.96 1.28 -6.22
CA ARG A 65 -2.40 1.17 -6.35
C ARG A 65 -3.13 2.49 -6.08
N ALA A 66 -2.66 3.26 -5.11
CA ALA A 66 -3.22 4.56 -4.78
C ALA A 66 -2.99 5.57 -5.93
N GLU A 67 -1.81 5.50 -6.56
CA GLU A 67 -1.42 6.29 -7.74
C GLU A 67 -2.09 5.84 -9.05
N SER A 68 -2.68 4.63 -9.11
CA SER A 68 -3.21 4.06 -10.37
C SER A 68 -4.48 4.75 -10.92
N GLY A 69 -4.86 5.93 -10.41
CA GLY A 69 -6.01 6.72 -10.86
C GLY A 69 -7.39 6.19 -10.45
N ARG A 70 -7.49 4.97 -9.93
CA ARG A 70 -8.79 4.38 -9.49
C ARG A 70 -9.34 5.01 -8.21
N PHE A 71 -8.50 5.69 -7.45
CA PHE A 71 -8.83 6.37 -6.19
C PHE A 71 -8.60 7.89 -6.29
N SER A 72 -8.54 8.41 -7.52
CA SER A 72 -8.06 9.73 -7.97
C SER A 72 -8.10 10.88 -6.96
N GLU A 73 -9.23 11.21 -6.35
CA GLU A 73 -9.31 12.39 -5.46
C GLU A 73 -8.58 12.22 -4.12
N ARG A 74 -8.43 10.99 -3.63
CA ARG A 74 -7.84 10.71 -2.29
C ARG A 74 -6.65 9.76 -2.34
N GLY A 75 -6.53 8.98 -3.41
CA GLY A 75 -5.46 8.01 -3.61
C GLY A 75 -4.15 8.65 -4.03
N GLU A 76 -4.18 9.65 -4.91
CA GLU A 76 -2.94 10.30 -5.35
C GLU A 76 -2.21 11.03 -4.20
N PRO A 77 -2.88 11.84 -3.36
CA PRO A 77 -2.23 12.46 -2.21
C PRO A 77 -1.69 11.43 -1.21
N ALA A 78 -2.44 10.35 -0.97
CA ALA A 78 -2.04 9.27 -0.08
C ALA A 78 -0.82 8.49 -0.60
N GLY A 79 -0.79 8.18 -1.90
CA GLY A 79 0.33 7.51 -2.57
C GLY A 79 1.62 8.32 -2.45
N LYS A 80 1.54 9.64 -2.66
CA LYS A 80 2.68 10.56 -2.47
C LYS A 80 3.17 10.57 -1.02
N ALA A 81 2.25 10.63 -0.06
CA ALA A 81 2.61 10.64 1.37
C ALA A 81 3.33 9.34 1.78
N TRP A 82 2.84 8.19 1.34
CA TRP A 82 3.48 6.89 1.61
C TRP A 82 4.79 6.69 0.86
N ARG A 83 4.94 7.30 -0.32
CA ARG A 83 6.21 7.30 -1.05
C ARG A 83 7.30 8.05 -0.28
N ILE A 84 6.96 9.18 0.34
CA ILE A 84 7.91 9.93 1.18
C ILE A 84 8.39 9.05 2.33
N LEU A 85 7.50 8.31 3.01
CA LEU A 85 7.90 7.36 4.07
C LEU A 85 8.91 6.32 3.58
N LEU A 86 8.69 5.76 2.38
CA LEU A 86 9.61 4.82 1.77
C LEU A 86 10.97 5.47 1.46
N GLU A 87 10.97 6.68 0.92
CA GLU A 87 12.18 7.44 0.60
C GLU A 87 12.98 7.81 1.86
N GLU A 88 12.31 8.17 2.97
CA GLU A 88 12.95 8.41 4.28
C GLU A 88 13.69 7.18 4.81
N ARG A 89 13.19 5.97 4.51
CA ARG A 89 13.88 4.71 4.84
C ARG A 89 14.84 4.23 3.74
N GLY A 90 15.15 5.07 2.75
CA GLY A 90 16.09 4.77 1.67
C GLY A 90 15.53 3.91 0.53
N VAL A 91 14.23 3.64 0.53
CA VAL A 91 13.55 2.86 -0.52
C VAL A 91 13.04 3.81 -1.60
N ARG A 92 13.82 3.97 -2.67
CA ARG A 92 13.42 4.77 -3.84
C ARG A 92 12.45 3.99 -4.71
N LEU A 93 11.21 4.45 -4.75
CA LEU A 93 10.23 4.03 -5.74
C LEU A 93 10.50 4.77 -7.05
N GLU A 94 10.74 4.04 -8.13
CA GLU A 94 10.63 4.63 -9.47
C GLU A 94 9.18 5.09 -9.67
N PRO A 95 8.93 6.28 -10.22
CA PRO A 95 7.57 6.70 -10.53
C PRO A 95 6.95 5.62 -11.41
N SER A 96 5.76 5.16 -11.01
CA SER A 96 4.95 4.19 -11.72
C SER A 96 4.78 4.64 -13.17
N THR A 97 5.74 4.31 -14.04
CA THR A 97 5.57 4.39 -15.48
C THR A 97 4.52 3.34 -15.73
N LEU A 98 3.26 3.78 -15.74
CA LEU A 98 2.14 2.97 -16.15
C LEU A 98 2.64 2.19 -17.35
N ARG A 99 2.70 0.87 -17.20
CA ARG A 99 2.65 -0.03 -18.33
C ARG A 99 1.39 0.36 -19.09
N ARG A 100 1.52 1.33 -20.00
CA ARG A 100 0.76 1.37 -21.24
C ARG A 100 1.01 -0.03 -21.78
N GLY A 101 -0.01 -0.89 -21.68
CA GLY A 101 0.10 -2.28 -22.10
C GLY A 101 0.71 -2.34 -23.51
N PRO A 102 1.40 -3.43 -23.88
CA PRO A 102 1.94 -3.55 -25.22
C PRO A 102 0.80 -3.30 -26.21
N GLU A 103 1.01 -2.30 -27.06
CA GLU A 103 0.25 -2.02 -28.26
C GLU A 103 0.07 -3.35 -29.01
N ARG A 104 -1.14 -3.91 -28.93
CA ARG A 104 -1.48 -5.07 -29.75
C ARG A 104 -1.68 -4.53 -31.17
N LYS A 105 -0.71 -4.83 -32.03
CA LYS A 105 -0.80 -4.72 -33.49
C LYS A 105 -2.08 -5.36 -34.03
#